data_AF-A0AAE4NSV3-F1
#
_entry.id   AF-A0AAE4NSV3-F1
#
_cell.length_a   1.000
_cell.length_b   1.000
_cell.length_c   1.000
_cell.angle_alpha   90.00
_cell.angle_beta   90.00
_cell.angle_gamma   90.00
#
_symmetry.space_group_name_H-M   'P 1'
#
loop_
_entity.id
_entity.type
_entity.pdbx_description
1 polymer ?
#
loop_
_entity_poly.entity_id
_entity_poly.type
_entity_poly.pdbx_seq_one_letter_code
_entity_poly.pdbx_strand_id
1 'polypeptide(L)'
;MKPVPFLAALLVIVAMTMPWFTPGSKSPEIRMFLATSPEKGPAEGGQGLSFVDMAKGIYLKKDALKQDLILNGGAKTLNILLPLVAFPLIVLGAFMGLFNGKFGHAIGLIGMVILTLSLVYGGSDGGSLRIGSGYLFAWVGFSLGLVSSVLSK
;
A
#
# COMPACT_ATOMS: atom_id res chain seq x y z
N MET A 1 18.51 -21.24 -3.15
CA MET A 1 17.39 -20.34 -2.80
C MET A 1 16.16 -21.19 -2.49
N LYS A 2 15.38 -20.83 -1.47
CA LYS A 2 14.11 -21.53 -1.18
C LYS A 2 13.07 -21.03 -2.19
N PRO A 3 12.47 -21.89 -3.04
CA PRO A 3 11.66 -21.44 -4.17
C PRO A 3 10.38 -20.73 -3.74
N VAL A 4 9.75 -21.20 -2.65
CA VAL A 4 8.48 -20.65 -2.15
C VAL A 4 8.61 -19.19 -1.65
N PRO A 5 9.52 -18.82 -0.74
CA PRO A 5 9.63 -17.43 -0.30
C PRO A 5 10.12 -16.48 -1.39
N PHE A 6 10.90 -16.98 -2.36
CA PHE A 6 11.28 -16.20 -3.53
C PHE A 6 10.06 -15.89 -4.42
N LEU A 7 9.27 -16.91 -4.78
CA LEU A 7 8.04 -16.75 -5.56
C LEU A 7 7.03 -15.85 -4.85
N ALA A 8 6.95 -15.96 -3.52
CA ALA A 8 6.09 -15.12 -2.71
C ALA A 8 6.49 -13.64 -2.79
N ALA A 9 7.79 -13.33 -2.71
CA ALA A 9 8.29 -11.96 -2.89
C ALA A 9 8.07 -11.44 -4.31
N LEU A 10 8.28 -12.29 -5.33
CA LEU A 10 8.01 -11.95 -6.73
C LEU A 10 6.53 -11.62 -6.95
N LEU A 11 5.62 -12.39 -6.35
CA LEU A 11 4.18 -12.15 -6.40
C LEU A 11 3.82 -10.78 -5.81
N VAL A 12 4.45 -10.38 -4.69
CA VAL A 12 4.25 -9.03 -4.13
C VAL A 12 4.72 -7.95 -5.11
N ILE A 13 5.92 -8.09 -5.68
CA ILE A 13 6.47 -7.11 -6.64
C ILE A 13 5.54 -6.95 -7.83
N VAL A 14 5.05 -8.05 -8.40
CA VAL A 14 4.08 -8.02 -9.50
C VAL A 14 2.77 -7.38 -9.04
N ALA A 15 2.26 -7.74 -7.87
CA ALA A 15 1.02 -7.14 -7.35
C ALA A 15 1.13 -5.62 -7.19
N MET A 16 2.28 -5.11 -6.75
CA MET A 16 2.54 -3.67 -6.57
C MET A 16 2.53 -2.88 -7.88
N THR A 17 2.96 -3.47 -8.99
CA THR A 17 3.03 -2.78 -10.30
C THR A 17 1.71 -2.82 -11.05
N MET A 18 0.78 -3.69 -10.65
CA MET A 18 -0.48 -3.85 -11.35
C MET A 18 -1.48 -2.72 -11.02
N PRO A 19 -2.27 -2.28 -12.02
CA PRO A 19 -3.25 -1.20 -11.85
C PRO A 19 -4.47 -1.61 -11.00
N TRP A 20 -4.55 -2.83 -10.52
CA TRP A 20 -5.61 -3.31 -9.61
C TRP A 20 -5.10 -3.51 -8.17
N PHE A 21 -4.00 -2.86 -7.80
CA PHE A 21 -3.56 -2.82 -6.41
C PHE A 21 -4.61 -2.16 -5.51
N THR A 22 -5.23 -1.09 -6.00
CA THR A 22 -6.43 -0.49 -5.41
C THR A 22 -7.68 -0.85 -6.23
N PRO A 23 -8.89 -0.78 -5.65
CA PRO A 23 -10.12 -0.98 -6.41
C PRO A 23 -10.30 0.16 -7.42
N GLY A 24 -10.72 -0.18 -8.63
CA GLY A 24 -11.25 0.80 -9.57
C GLY A 24 -12.57 1.37 -9.04
N SER A 25 -12.67 2.68 -8.87
CA SER A 25 -13.87 3.32 -8.32
C SER A 25 -14.27 4.55 -9.13
N LYS A 26 -15.56 4.61 -9.51
CA LYS A 26 -16.25 5.79 -10.07
C LYS A 26 -16.95 6.63 -8.99
N SER A 27 -16.95 6.21 -7.72
CA SER A 27 -17.67 6.90 -6.64
C SER A 27 -16.70 7.73 -5.79
N PRO A 28 -16.87 9.06 -5.69
CA PRO A 28 -16.01 9.97 -4.93
C PRO A 28 -15.98 9.71 -3.41
N GLU A 29 -16.87 8.81 -2.94
CA GLU A 29 -17.05 8.40 -1.55
C GLU A 29 -16.12 7.27 -1.11
N ILE A 30 -15.52 6.51 -2.03
CA ILE A 30 -14.69 5.33 -1.71
C ILE A 30 -13.23 5.73 -1.83
N ARG A 31 -12.63 6.08 -0.69
CA ARG A 31 -11.26 6.58 -0.60
C ARG A 31 -10.40 5.57 0.15
N MET A 32 -9.56 4.85 -0.59
CA MET A 32 -8.46 4.10 0.02
C MET A 32 -7.37 5.07 0.50
N PHE A 33 -7.34 6.31 0.00
CA PHE A 33 -6.44 7.37 0.44
C PHE A 33 -7.05 8.74 0.17
N LEU A 34 -6.48 9.78 0.79
CA LEU A 34 -6.55 11.18 0.34
C LEU A 34 -6.03 11.40 -1.11
N ALA A 35 -5.87 10.34 -1.91
CA ALA A 35 -5.62 10.36 -3.33
C ALA A 35 -6.95 10.33 -4.08
N THR A 36 -7.75 11.38 -3.91
CA THR A 36 -8.47 11.86 -5.09
C THR A 36 -7.41 12.27 -6.09
N SER A 37 -7.23 11.48 -7.15
CA SER A 37 -6.54 11.94 -8.35
C SER A 37 -7.17 13.28 -8.75
N PRO A 38 -6.48 14.44 -8.69
CA PRO A 38 -7.07 15.70 -9.10
C PRO A 38 -6.55 16.09 -10.48
N GLU A 39 -6.31 15.11 -11.36
CA GLU A 39 -5.88 15.43 -12.73
C GLU A 39 -6.18 14.34 -13.77
N LYS A 40 -7.36 13.70 -13.66
CA LYS A 40 -8.03 13.21 -14.87
C LYS A 40 -9.41 13.83 -14.91
N GLY A 41 -9.65 14.61 -15.97
CA GLY A 41 -10.97 15.16 -16.27
C GLY A 41 -12.04 14.06 -16.38
N PRO A 42 -13.30 14.44 -16.64
CA PRO A 42 -14.47 13.56 -16.51
C PRO A 42 -14.56 12.43 -17.56
N ALA A 43 -13.48 12.06 -18.23
CA ALA A 43 -13.44 11.02 -19.24
C ALA A 43 -12.13 10.22 -19.14
N GLU A 44 -12.17 9.09 -18.44
CA GLU A 44 -11.54 7.80 -18.80
C GLU A 44 -11.67 6.82 -17.62
N GLY A 45 -12.07 5.58 -17.93
CA GLY A 45 -12.80 4.69 -17.04
C GLY A 45 -12.13 4.28 -15.72
N GLY A 46 -12.94 3.73 -14.82
CA GLY A 46 -12.60 3.34 -13.45
C GLY A 46 -11.59 2.21 -13.32
N GLN A 47 -10.39 2.41 -13.85
CA GLN A 47 -9.21 1.61 -13.58
C GLN A 47 -8.68 1.97 -12.19
N GLY A 48 -8.29 0.95 -11.42
CA GLY A 48 -7.63 1.15 -10.14
C GLY A 48 -6.25 1.81 -10.31
N LEU A 49 -5.56 2.01 -9.20
CA LEU A 49 -4.21 2.55 -9.16
C LEU A 49 -3.23 1.43 -8.79
N SER A 50 -2.02 1.52 -9.35
CA SER A 50 -0.90 0.73 -8.85
C SER A 50 -0.41 1.27 -7.51
N PHE A 51 0.38 0.46 -6.79
CA PHE A 51 1.04 0.90 -5.57
C PHE A 51 2.01 2.07 -5.83
N VAL A 52 2.67 2.06 -6.98
CA VAL A 52 3.61 3.10 -7.40
C VAL A 52 2.90 4.42 -7.65
N ASP A 53 1.72 4.39 -8.25
CA ASP A 53 0.94 5.60 -8.52
C ASP A 53 0.44 6.24 -7.22
N MET A 54 0.05 5.43 -6.24
CA MET A 54 -0.26 5.91 -4.90
C MET A 54 0.95 6.55 -4.22
N ALA A 55 2.10 5.88 -4.25
CA ALA A 55 3.32 6.40 -3.67
C ALA A 55 3.66 7.76 -4.31
N LYS A 56 3.65 7.86 -5.64
CA LYS A 56 3.89 9.13 -6.37
C LYS A 56 2.93 10.23 -5.91
N GLY A 57 1.64 9.93 -5.78
CA GLY A 57 0.65 10.90 -5.31
C GLY A 57 0.94 11.48 -3.93
N ILE A 58 1.52 10.66 -3.03
CA ILE A 58 1.88 11.05 -1.67
C ILE A 58 3.22 11.79 -1.65
N TYR A 59 4.24 11.30 -2.37
CA TYR A 59 5.58 11.91 -2.33
C TYR A 59 5.68 13.21 -3.14
N LEU A 60 4.94 13.34 -4.26
CA LEU A 60 5.01 14.54 -5.11
C LEU A 60 4.19 15.71 -4.57
N LYS A 61 3.21 15.47 -3.71
CA LYS A 61 2.38 16.52 -3.09
C LYS A 61 2.93 17.03 -1.76
N LYS A 62 4.23 16.90 -1.54
CA LYS A 62 4.91 17.18 -0.26
C LYS A 62 4.62 18.59 0.27
N ASP A 63 4.49 19.58 -0.59
CA ASP A 63 4.25 20.97 -0.18
C ASP A 63 2.82 21.22 0.28
N ALA A 64 1.83 20.65 -0.42
CA ALA A 64 0.43 20.66 0.02
C ALA A 64 0.25 19.87 1.33
N LEU A 65 0.99 18.77 1.47
CA LEU A 65 1.05 17.95 2.68
C LEU A 65 1.64 18.70 3.87
N LYS A 66 2.71 19.47 3.64
CA LYS A 66 3.35 20.31 4.68
C LYS A 66 2.40 21.42 5.14
N GLN A 67 1.68 22.03 4.21
CA GLN A 67 0.72 23.08 4.52
C GLN A 67 -0.49 22.54 5.30
N ASP A 68 -1.01 21.36 4.93
CA ASP A 68 -2.11 20.71 5.66
C ASP A 68 -1.67 20.22 7.06
N LEU A 69 -0.41 19.79 7.20
CA LEU A 69 0.20 19.44 8.51
C LEU A 69 0.27 20.63 9.46
N ILE A 70 0.61 21.82 8.94
CA ILE A 70 0.73 23.05 9.71
C ILE A 70 -0.66 23.55 10.15
N LEU A 71 -1.70 23.33 9.33
CA LEU A 71 -3.03 23.90 9.54
C LEU A 71 -4.01 22.99 10.31
N ASN A 72 -3.91 21.66 10.20
CA ASN A 72 -4.96 20.72 10.66
C ASN A 72 -4.47 19.70 11.72
N GLY A 73 -3.58 20.12 12.62
CA GLY A 73 -2.82 19.27 13.54
C GLY A 73 -3.53 18.06 14.17
N GLY A 74 -2.77 16.95 14.27
CA GLY A 74 -3.06 15.78 15.10
C GLY A 74 -3.60 14.58 14.34
N ALA A 75 -4.90 14.55 14.07
CA ALA A 75 -5.57 13.36 13.51
C ALA A 75 -5.33 13.19 12.00
N LYS A 76 -5.42 14.27 11.20
CA LYS A 76 -5.10 14.23 9.77
C LYS A 76 -3.61 13.95 9.50
N THR A 77 -2.74 14.39 10.40
CA THR A 77 -1.28 14.20 10.32
C THR A 77 -0.88 12.72 10.35
N LEU A 78 -1.53 11.90 11.19
CA LEU A 78 -1.26 10.46 11.28
C LEU A 78 -1.67 9.71 10.01
N ASN A 79 -2.80 10.10 9.41
CA ASN A 79 -3.34 9.52 8.17
C ASN A 79 -2.46 9.75 6.94
N ILE A 80 -1.51 10.68 7.05
CA ILE A 80 -0.54 11.03 6.02
C ILE A 80 0.83 10.39 6.31
N LEU A 81 1.25 10.37 7.58
CA LEU A 81 2.54 9.84 8.01
C LEU A 81 2.62 8.32 7.96
N LEU A 82 1.58 7.61 8.40
CA LEU A 82 1.52 6.15 8.36
C LEU A 82 1.79 5.59 6.94
N PRO A 83 1.14 6.11 5.88
CA PRO A 83 1.45 5.81 4.50
C PRO A 83 2.90 6.04 4.12
N LEU A 84 3.43 7.22 4.46
CA LEU A 84 4.78 7.67 4.08
C LEU A 84 5.85 6.70 4.58
N VAL A 85 5.60 6.05 5.72
CA VAL A 85 6.44 5.00 6.29
C VAL A 85 6.10 3.63 5.73
N ALA A 86 4.83 3.32 5.49
CA ALA A 86 4.40 2.04 4.95
C ALA A 86 4.95 1.76 3.55
N PHE A 87 4.94 2.77 2.64
CA PHE A 87 5.38 2.58 1.26
C PHE A 87 6.82 2.05 1.14
N PRO A 88 7.83 2.67 1.78
CA PRO A 88 9.20 2.18 1.76
C PRO A 88 9.38 0.84 2.44
N LEU A 89 8.66 0.58 3.55
CA LEU A 89 8.74 -0.72 4.25
C LEU A 89 8.25 -1.87 3.36
N ILE A 90 7.16 -1.67 2.62
CA ILE A 90 6.62 -2.68 1.69
C ILE A 90 7.62 -2.93 0.55
N VAL A 91 8.16 -1.87 -0.07
CA VAL A 91 9.16 -2.00 -1.14
C VAL A 91 10.41 -2.73 -0.61
N LEU A 92 10.96 -2.25 0.50
CA LEU A 92 12.15 -2.84 1.12
C LEU A 92 11.90 -4.30 1.50
N GLY A 93 10.74 -4.60 2.07
CA GLY A 93 10.33 -5.95 2.43
C GLY A 93 10.25 -6.88 1.23
N ALA A 94 9.68 -6.43 0.11
CA ALA A 94 9.59 -7.20 -1.12
C ALA A 94 10.98 -7.50 -1.72
N PHE A 95 11.84 -6.48 -1.82
CA PHE A 95 13.21 -6.65 -2.32
C PHE A 95 14.06 -7.53 -1.40
N MET A 96 14.04 -7.29 -0.09
CA MET A 96 14.74 -8.13 0.87
C MET A 96 14.16 -9.54 0.91
N GLY A 97 12.86 -9.72 0.63
CA GLY A 97 12.19 -11.02 0.61
C GLY A 97 12.72 -11.96 -0.48
N LEU A 98 13.25 -11.41 -1.58
CA LEU A 98 13.89 -12.19 -2.65
C LEU A 98 15.18 -12.89 -2.18
N PHE A 99 15.95 -12.24 -1.30
CA PHE A 99 17.29 -12.70 -0.90
C PHE A 99 17.35 -13.22 0.53
N ASN A 100 16.62 -12.59 1.45
CA ASN A 100 16.67 -12.79 2.90
C ASN A 100 15.26 -13.02 3.45
N GLY A 101 14.63 -14.09 2.94
CA GLY A 101 13.19 -14.39 3.01
C GLY A 101 12.51 -14.03 4.33
N LYS A 102 13.00 -14.49 5.48
CA LYS A 102 12.32 -14.24 6.77
C LYS A 102 12.25 -12.74 7.14
N PHE A 103 13.34 -11.99 6.97
CA PHE A 103 13.40 -10.60 7.41
C PHE A 103 12.69 -9.69 6.43
N GLY A 104 12.87 -9.91 5.12
CA GLY A 104 12.16 -9.14 4.11
C GLY A 104 10.64 -9.30 4.21
N HIS A 105 10.15 -10.54 4.34
CA HIS A 105 8.72 -10.80 4.48
C HIS A 105 8.15 -10.21 5.78
N ALA A 106 8.89 -10.26 6.89
CA ALA A 106 8.47 -9.63 8.15
C ALA A 106 8.38 -8.10 8.05
N ILE A 107 9.41 -7.44 7.47
CA ILE A 107 9.41 -5.98 7.26
C ILE A 107 8.26 -5.58 6.34
N GLY A 108 8.01 -6.35 5.28
CA GLY A 108 6.90 -6.16 4.36
C GLY A 108 5.54 -6.25 5.06
N LEU A 109 5.33 -7.25 5.92
CA LEU A 109 4.11 -7.36 6.73
C LEU A 109 3.91 -6.19 7.66
N ILE A 110 4.97 -5.70 8.33
CA ILE A 110 4.87 -4.50 9.17
C ILE A 110 4.41 -3.31 8.33
N GLY A 111 4.99 -3.13 7.14
CA GLY A 111 4.54 -2.12 6.18
C GLY A 111 3.07 -2.27 5.79
N MET A 112 2.61 -3.50 5.52
CA MET A 112 1.20 -3.79 5.21
C MET A 112 0.27 -3.47 6.39
N VAL A 113 0.65 -3.79 7.62
CA VAL A 113 -0.12 -3.45 8.83
C VAL A 113 -0.26 -1.94 8.96
N ILE A 114 0.85 -1.20 8.86
CA ILE A 114 0.86 0.28 8.94
C ILE A 114 -0.03 0.87 7.84
N LEU A 115 0.07 0.35 6.62
CA LEU A 115 -0.79 0.76 5.51
C LEU A 115 -2.26 0.52 5.86
N THR A 116 -2.60 -0.67 6.34
CA THR A 116 -3.98 -1.05 6.73
C THR A 116 -4.54 -0.15 7.81
N LEU A 117 -3.74 0.15 8.85
CA LEU A 117 -4.14 1.07 9.92
C LEU A 117 -4.44 2.46 9.37
N SER A 118 -3.63 2.94 8.42
CA SER A 118 -3.93 4.19 7.73
C SER A 118 -5.22 4.14 6.91
N LEU A 119 -5.61 2.98 6.36
CA LEU A 119 -6.87 2.82 5.63
C LEU A 119 -8.07 2.86 6.59
N VAL A 120 -7.98 2.10 7.69
CA VAL A 120 -9.08 1.91 8.64
C VAL A 120 -9.34 3.18 9.44
N TYR A 121 -8.30 3.84 9.94
CA TYR A 121 -8.42 5.04 10.77
C TYR A 121 -8.33 6.35 9.96
N GLY A 122 -8.00 6.26 8.67
CA GLY A 122 -7.87 7.43 7.79
C GLY A 122 -9.11 7.82 7.00
N GLY A 123 -10.12 6.93 6.90
CA GLY A 123 -11.41 7.26 6.31
C GLY A 123 -12.33 7.93 7.34
N SER A 124 -12.99 9.03 6.98
CA SER A 124 -14.04 9.60 7.84
C SER A 124 -15.27 8.69 7.83
N ASP A 125 -15.96 8.64 8.98
CA ASP A 125 -17.08 7.76 9.30
C ASP A 125 -18.06 7.48 8.15
N GLY A 126 -18.30 6.20 7.87
CA GLY A 126 -19.47 5.71 7.12
C GLY A 126 -19.21 5.03 5.77
N GLY A 127 -18.00 5.07 5.23
CA GLY A 127 -17.67 4.45 3.94
C GLY A 127 -17.34 2.95 4.02
N SER A 128 -17.81 2.14 3.07
CA SER A 128 -17.38 0.74 2.92
C SER A 128 -15.97 0.66 2.34
N LEU A 129 -15.05 -0.02 3.06
CA LEU A 129 -13.66 -0.19 2.66
C LEU A 129 -13.58 -1.22 1.52
N ARG A 130 -13.41 -0.77 0.28
CA ARG A 130 -13.10 -1.67 -0.85
C ARG A 130 -11.59 -1.86 -0.95
N ILE A 131 -11.18 -3.11 -1.18
CA ILE A 131 -9.78 -3.51 -1.27
C ILE A 131 -9.48 -4.03 -2.68
N GLY A 132 -8.33 -3.65 -3.25
CA GLY A 132 -7.90 -4.13 -4.56
C GLY A 132 -7.27 -5.52 -4.47
N SER A 133 -7.34 -6.29 -5.55
CA SER A 133 -6.77 -7.64 -5.59
C SER A 133 -5.24 -7.62 -5.41
N GLY A 134 -4.55 -6.60 -5.92
CA GLY A 134 -3.09 -6.48 -5.71
C GLY A 134 -2.71 -6.27 -4.24
N TYR A 135 -3.51 -5.53 -3.47
CA TYR A 135 -3.32 -5.43 -2.02
C TYR A 135 -3.49 -6.80 -1.32
N LEU A 136 -4.49 -7.58 -1.71
CA LEU A 136 -4.70 -8.93 -1.16
C LEU A 136 -3.53 -9.86 -1.51
N PHE A 137 -3.04 -9.80 -2.75
CA PHE A 137 -1.86 -10.55 -3.17
C PHE A 137 -0.61 -10.14 -2.40
N ALA A 138 -0.43 -8.85 -2.08
CA ALA A 138 0.68 -8.41 -1.23
C ALA A 138 0.61 -9.02 0.18
N TRP A 139 -0.58 -9.05 0.80
CA TRP A 139 -0.81 -9.72 2.08
C TRP A 139 -0.49 -11.22 2.02
N VAL A 140 -1.01 -11.92 1.00
CA VAL A 140 -0.78 -13.35 0.80
C VAL A 140 0.70 -13.63 0.57
N GLY A 141 1.35 -12.86 -0.31
CA GLY A 141 2.77 -13.02 -0.66
C GLY A 141 3.67 -12.85 0.56
N PHE A 142 3.51 -11.77 1.34
CA PHE A 142 4.32 -11.59 2.53
C PHE A 142 4.03 -12.63 3.63
N SER A 143 2.76 -12.99 3.86
CA SER A 143 2.40 -13.98 4.88
C SER A 143 2.94 -15.37 4.54
N LEU A 144 2.70 -15.83 3.31
CA LEU A 144 3.18 -17.13 2.84
C LEU A 144 4.70 -17.17 2.80
N GLY A 145 5.33 -16.08 2.35
CA GLY A 145 6.77 -15.93 2.32
C GLY A 145 7.40 -16.01 3.71
N LEU A 146 6.79 -15.38 4.71
CA LEU A 146 7.26 -15.44 6.10
C LEU A 146 7.10 -16.86 6.68
N VAL A 147 5.89 -17.42 6.60
CA VAL A 147 5.59 -18.77 7.15
C VAL A 147 6.50 -19.82 6.52
N SER A 148 6.63 -19.81 5.19
CA SER A 148 7.52 -20.74 4.48
C SER A 148 8.99 -20.56 4.88
N SER A 149 9.45 -19.31 5.05
CA SER A 149 10.83 -19.03 5.45
C SER A 149 11.15 -19.54 6.87
N VAL A 150 10.17 -19.46 7.78
CA VAL A 150 10.28 -19.90 9.17
C VAL A 150 10.21 -21.42 9.28
N LEU A 151 9.27 -22.06 8.57
CA LEU A 151 9.05 -23.51 8.62
C LEU A 151 10.09 -24.31 7.86
N SER A 152 10.74 -23.73 6.86
CA SER A 152 11.82 -24.39 6.11
C SER A 152 13.15 -24.43 6.90
N LYS A 153 13.10 -24.37 8.23
CA LYS A 153 14.28 -24.51 9.09
C LYS A 153 14.73 -25.97 9.18
#